data_AF-U6GI58-F1
#
_entry.id   AF-U6GI58-F1
#
_cell.length_a   1.000
_cell.length_b   1.000
_cell.length_c   1.000
_cell.angle_alpha   90.00
_cell.angle_beta   90.00
_cell.angle_gamma   90.00
#
_symmetry.space_group_name_H-M   'P 1'
#
loop_
_entity.id
_entity.type
_entity.pdbx_description
1 polymer ?
#
loop_
_entity_poly.entity_id
_entity_poly.type
_entity_poly.pdbx_seq_one_letter_code
_entity_poly.pdbx_strand_id
1 'polypeptide(L)'
;MQRSSQRPQQQQQQLLLLRLLLLVCACIVGGELRDSKLGCIGTFRLPLSPLTVSTPPLLLRLQQQQQQQQQQQQQQQQQQQQQQQQTHSGYPPQQAAAIAAGTATAAAAMPSTTPPAAAASGEAAAAAAAALAETAKAEAEALAETAKAEAAAAAEVAAAKEAAAAEEAAAGVPHADDNEGSPEDYDYVGTQVKVVLAEIEAAAAAAAAAAGTEVKIPLLVAVSKTYPAAAVAAAAAAGLQHFGENYPQELIDKSKKLPDDLKWHLIGGLQSNKVRALLKKVPHLHSVDSVDSEDLALLLDKEAGKLGRRLRVLVQVNAGGDPQKRGVLGSDWPSTLQLALDLALLIVEECDSLIFRGFMTVAPQEATAAEEAFTRMAELKTAALANDTIRESLGGEDLELSMGMSRDMQAAIAHGSTQVRVGTAIFGARIRVKGSSSFNLTVLKAI
;
A
#
# COMPACT_ATOMS: atom_id res chain seq x y z
N MET A 1 12.48 -47.09 5.77
CA MET A 1 11.01 -47.14 5.80
C MET A 1 10.52 -47.07 7.24
N GLN A 2 10.06 -45.90 7.71
CA GLN A 2 9.21 -45.68 8.91
C GLN A 2 9.12 -44.16 9.17
N ARG A 3 8.41 -43.42 8.32
CA ARG A 3 8.09 -41.98 8.53
C ARG A 3 6.73 -41.59 7.91
N SER A 4 5.71 -42.45 8.02
CA SER A 4 4.39 -42.15 7.44
C SER A 4 3.19 -42.28 8.38
N SER A 5 3.35 -42.60 9.67
CA SER A 5 2.17 -42.87 10.54
C SER A 5 1.79 -41.78 11.56
N GLN A 6 2.52 -40.67 11.68
CA GLN A 6 2.29 -39.68 12.76
C GLN A 6 1.40 -38.47 12.38
N ARG A 7 1.26 -38.12 11.09
CA ARG A 7 0.44 -36.97 10.66
C ARG A 7 -1.07 -37.09 10.94
N PRO A 8 -1.74 -38.25 10.75
CA PRO A 8 -3.18 -38.33 10.96
C PRO A 8 -3.59 -38.27 12.44
N GLN A 9 -2.74 -38.75 13.37
CA GLN A 9 -3.00 -38.64 14.81
C GLN A 9 -2.88 -37.19 15.32
N GLN A 10 -1.97 -36.41 14.76
CA GLN A 10 -1.75 -35.02 15.15
C GLN A 10 -2.89 -34.11 14.67
N GLN A 11 -3.43 -34.36 13.46
CA GLN A 11 -4.63 -33.68 12.96
C GLN A 11 -5.89 -34.04 13.74
N GLN A 12 -6.07 -35.31 14.13
CA GLN A 12 -7.21 -35.71 14.98
C GLN A 12 -7.16 -35.06 16.36
N GLN A 13 -5.99 -34.92 16.98
CA GLN A 13 -5.85 -34.23 18.26
C GLN A 13 -6.16 -32.72 18.16
N GLN A 14 -5.75 -32.06 17.07
CA GLN A 14 -6.06 -30.64 16.85
C GLN A 14 -7.57 -30.41 16.64
N LEU A 15 -8.25 -31.29 15.92
CA LEU A 15 -9.71 -31.20 15.72
C LEU A 15 -10.49 -31.40 17.03
N LEU A 16 -10.01 -32.30 17.90
CA LEU A 16 -10.59 -32.56 19.22
C LEU A 16 -10.40 -31.37 20.16
N LEU A 17 -9.24 -30.70 20.11
CA LEU A 17 -8.97 -29.48 20.88
C LEU A 17 -9.88 -28.33 20.43
N LEU A 18 -10.07 -28.15 19.12
CA LEU A 18 -10.93 -27.11 18.56
C LEU A 18 -12.40 -27.33 18.95
N ARG A 19 -12.87 -28.58 18.93
CA ARG A 19 -14.23 -28.94 19.40
C ARG A 19 -14.40 -28.73 20.90
N LEU A 20 -13.39 -29.02 21.72
CA LEU A 20 -13.43 -28.75 23.15
C LEU A 20 -13.47 -27.23 23.43
N LEU A 21 -12.69 -26.45 22.68
CA LEU A 21 -12.66 -24.98 22.81
C LEU A 21 -14.02 -24.36 22.44
N LEU A 22 -14.64 -24.84 21.37
CA LEU A 22 -15.99 -24.42 20.96
C LEU A 22 -17.06 -24.81 21.97
N LEU A 23 -16.96 -25.99 22.60
CA LEU A 23 -17.87 -26.39 23.67
C LEU A 23 -17.72 -25.53 24.93
N VAL A 24 -16.48 -25.18 25.29
CA VAL A 24 -16.19 -24.28 26.42
C VAL A 24 -16.70 -22.87 26.13
N CYS A 25 -16.54 -22.36 24.91
CA CYS A 25 -17.12 -21.08 24.48
C CYS A 25 -18.67 -21.12 24.50
N ALA A 26 -19.30 -22.19 24.04
CA ALA A 26 -20.75 -22.34 24.09
C ALA A 26 -21.30 -22.38 25.54
N CYS A 27 -20.55 -22.95 26.48
CA CYS A 27 -20.90 -22.94 27.90
C CYS A 27 -20.69 -21.58 28.59
N ILE A 28 -19.75 -20.74 28.09
CA ILE A 28 -19.44 -19.41 28.65
C ILE A 28 -20.40 -18.33 28.11
N VAL A 29 -20.95 -18.50 26.91
CA VAL A 29 -21.91 -17.54 26.30
C VAL A 29 -23.38 -17.87 26.64
N GLY A 30 -23.63 -18.71 27.64
CA GLY A 30 -24.96 -18.91 28.22
C GLY A 30 -25.42 -17.70 29.05
N GLY A 31 -25.65 -16.56 28.40
CA GLY A 31 -26.11 -15.31 29.00
C GLY A 31 -27.18 -14.62 28.14
N GLU A 32 -28.44 -14.90 28.47
CA GLU A 32 -29.66 -14.10 28.22
C GLU A 32 -29.92 -13.55 26.80
N LEU A 33 -30.56 -14.36 25.96
CA LEU A 33 -31.45 -13.86 24.90
C LEU A 33 -32.72 -13.29 25.54
N ARG A 34 -32.85 -11.95 25.58
CA ARG A 34 -34.12 -11.27 25.87
C ARG A 34 -34.91 -11.10 24.57
N ASP A 35 -35.82 -12.03 24.31
CA ASP A 35 -36.88 -11.86 23.32
C ASP A 35 -38.10 -11.22 24.00
N SER A 36 -38.42 -10.00 23.62
CA SER A 36 -39.52 -9.20 24.16
C SER A 36 -40.83 -9.54 23.48
N LYS A 37 -41.34 -10.76 23.68
CA LYS A 37 -42.71 -11.16 23.30
C LYS A 37 -43.09 -12.49 23.96
N LEU A 38 -43.38 -12.49 25.26
CA LEU A 38 -44.33 -13.38 25.96
C LEU A 38 -44.15 -13.18 27.47
N GLY A 39 -45.19 -12.65 28.12
CA GLY A 39 -45.19 -12.48 29.57
C GLY A 39 -45.30 -13.82 30.29
N CYS A 40 -44.34 -14.13 31.15
CA CYS A 40 -44.47 -15.03 32.31
C CYS A 40 -43.21 -14.90 33.18
N ILE A 41 -43.38 -14.48 34.43
CA ILE A 41 -42.32 -14.41 35.44
C ILE A 41 -42.27 -15.76 36.16
N GLY A 42 -41.13 -16.46 36.10
CA GLY A 42 -40.88 -17.66 36.89
C GLY A 42 -39.41 -17.69 37.34
N THR A 43 -39.18 -17.57 38.64
CA THR A 43 -37.85 -17.66 39.26
C THR A 43 -37.46 -19.12 39.47
N PHE A 44 -36.35 -19.56 38.87
CA PHE A 44 -35.75 -20.86 39.15
C PHE A 44 -34.36 -20.66 39.77
N ARG A 45 -34.19 -21.12 41.02
CA ARG A 45 -32.94 -21.02 41.79
C ARG A 45 -32.36 -22.44 41.91
N LEU A 46 -31.21 -22.71 41.30
CA LEU A 46 -30.45 -23.94 41.55
C LEU A 46 -29.23 -23.63 42.45
N PRO A 47 -28.88 -24.53 43.38
CA PRO A 47 -27.78 -24.32 44.32
C PRO A 47 -26.43 -24.70 43.67
N LEU A 48 -25.43 -23.83 43.80
CA LEU A 48 -24.04 -24.14 43.47
C LEU A 48 -23.32 -24.61 44.75
N SER A 49 -22.89 -25.87 44.75
CA SER A 49 -21.84 -26.37 45.67
C SER A 49 -20.46 -26.22 44.99
N PRO A 50 -19.39 -25.91 45.71
CA PRO A 50 -18.09 -25.65 45.11
C PRO A 50 -17.39 -26.96 44.70
N LEU A 51 -17.12 -27.13 43.41
CA LEU A 51 -16.21 -28.16 42.90
C LEU A 51 -14.77 -27.61 42.95
N THR A 52 -13.96 -28.20 43.81
CA THR A 52 -12.50 -28.07 43.79
C THR A 52 -11.95 -28.71 42.51
N VAL A 53 -11.59 -27.87 41.53
CA VAL A 53 -10.97 -28.32 40.28
C VAL A 53 -9.48 -28.56 40.52
N SER A 54 -9.10 -29.84 40.52
CA SER A 54 -7.73 -30.30 40.38
C SER A 54 -7.15 -29.78 39.06
N THR A 55 -5.96 -29.17 39.10
CA THR A 55 -5.26 -28.61 37.94
C THR A 55 -5.04 -29.67 36.86
N PRO A 56 -5.52 -29.47 35.61
CA PRO A 56 -5.35 -30.47 34.56
C PRO A 56 -3.89 -30.53 34.06
N PRO A 57 -3.38 -31.73 33.71
CA PRO A 57 -1.99 -31.96 33.28
C PRO A 57 -1.54 -31.22 32.01
N LEU A 58 -2.45 -30.54 31.30
CA LEU A 58 -2.13 -29.74 30.12
C LEU A 58 -1.48 -28.40 30.46
N LEU A 59 -1.87 -27.77 31.57
CA LEU A 59 -1.30 -26.49 32.00
C LEU A 59 0.16 -26.66 32.44
N LEU A 60 0.44 -27.77 33.14
CA LEU A 60 1.79 -28.17 33.50
C LEU A 60 2.65 -28.45 32.26
N ARG A 61 2.10 -29.13 31.25
CA ARG A 61 2.80 -29.38 29.97
C ARG A 61 3.08 -28.11 29.18
N LEU A 62 2.13 -27.17 29.15
CA LEU A 62 2.32 -25.88 28.49
C LEU A 62 3.42 -25.06 29.18
N GLN A 63 3.41 -25.06 30.51
CA GLN A 63 4.44 -24.39 31.31
C GLN A 63 5.82 -25.03 31.12
N GLN A 64 5.89 -26.37 31.04
CA GLN A 64 7.13 -27.10 30.78
C GLN A 64 7.67 -26.83 29.36
N GLN A 65 6.77 -26.69 28.38
CA GLN A 65 7.13 -26.35 27.00
C GLN A 65 7.66 -24.91 26.88
N GLN A 66 7.06 -23.96 27.59
CA GLN A 66 7.57 -22.58 27.67
C GLN A 66 8.96 -22.52 28.33
N GLN A 67 9.19 -23.28 29.41
CA GLN A 67 10.51 -23.35 30.05
C GLN A 67 11.58 -23.94 29.12
N GLN A 68 11.24 -24.97 28.34
CA GLN A 68 12.17 -25.54 27.36
C GLN A 68 12.52 -24.55 26.24
N GLN A 69 11.55 -23.77 25.74
CA GLN A 69 11.82 -22.73 24.74
C GLN A 69 12.73 -21.63 25.27
N GLN A 70 12.53 -21.18 26.52
CA GLN A 70 13.41 -20.19 27.14
C GLN A 70 14.85 -20.71 27.31
N GLN A 71 15.03 -21.98 27.70
CA GLN A 71 16.35 -22.59 27.82
C GLN A 71 17.07 -22.69 26.46
N GLN A 72 16.34 -23.04 25.39
CA GLN A 72 16.92 -23.09 24.04
C GLN A 72 17.37 -21.70 23.55
N GLN A 73 16.58 -20.65 23.80
CA GLN A 73 16.98 -19.28 23.44
C GLN A 73 18.23 -18.82 24.20
N GLN A 74 18.34 -19.14 25.49
CA GLN A 74 19.53 -18.81 26.28
C GLN A 74 20.79 -19.53 25.78
N GLN A 75 20.68 -20.81 25.40
CA GLN A 75 21.80 -21.56 24.83
C GLN A 75 22.25 -20.98 23.48
N GLN A 76 21.33 -20.56 22.62
CA GLN A 76 21.68 -19.92 21.34
C GLN A 76 22.40 -18.59 21.54
N GLN A 77 21.96 -17.77 22.51
CA GLN A 77 22.64 -16.52 22.83
C GLN A 77 24.05 -16.75 23.38
N GLN A 78 24.24 -17.76 24.25
CA GLN A 78 25.58 -18.10 24.75
C GLN A 78 26.50 -18.60 23.63
N GLN A 79 26.00 -19.40 22.68
CA GLN A 79 26.78 -19.84 21.52
C GLN A 79 27.18 -18.67 20.63
N GLN A 80 26.28 -17.70 20.39
CA GLN A 80 26.62 -16.50 19.63
C GLN A 80 27.68 -15.65 20.33
N GLN A 81 27.60 -15.49 21.66
CA GLN A 81 28.62 -14.77 22.42
C GLN A 81 29.98 -15.48 22.39
N GLN A 82 30.00 -16.81 22.47
CA GLN A 82 31.25 -17.59 22.35
C GLN A 82 31.86 -17.48 20.95
N GLN A 83 31.04 -17.49 19.89
CA GLN A 83 31.51 -17.28 18.52
C GLN A 83 32.09 -15.87 18.34
N GLN A 84 31.45 -14.84 18.90
CA GLN A 84 31.96 -13.47 18.87
C GLN A 84 33.29 -13.32 19.64
N GLN A 85 33.45 -14.00 20.79
CA GLN A 85 34.70 -14.00 21.55
C GLN A 85 35.83 -14.74 20.82
N GLN A 86 35.52 -15.81 20.07
CA GLN A 86 36.50 -16.52 19.25
C GLN A 86 36.94 -15.71 18.02
N THR A 87 36.07 -14.85 17.48
CA THR A 87 36.46 -13.92 16.38
C THR A 87 37.33 -12.74 16.83
N HIS A 88 37.55 -12.53 18.14
CA HIS A 88 38.37 -11.44 18.67
C HIS A 88 39.72 -11.89 19.26
N SER A 89 40.08 -13.18 19.16
CA SER A 89 41.41 -13.68 19.57
C SER A 89 42.09 -14.41 18.42
N GLY A 90 42.80 -13.68 17.56
CA GLY A 90 43.55 -14.28 16.46
C GLY A 90 44.39 -13.29 15.65
N TYR A 91 45.59 -12.96 16.14
CA TYR A 91 46.74 -12.54 15.32
C TYR A 91 47.86 -13.57 15.53
N PRO A 92 48.63 -13.95 14.49
CA PRO A 92 50.00 -13.44 14.36
C PRO A 92 50.46 -13.20 12.89
N PRO A 93 51.71 -12.71 12.64
CA PRO A 93 52.06 -11.86 11.50
C PRO A 93 52.97 -12.50 10.40
N GLN A 94 53.19 -11.71 9.33
CA GLN A 94 54.38 -11.62 8.44
C GLN A 94 54.65 -12.60 7.26
N GLN A 95 54.65 -11.98 6.06
CA GLN A 95 55.71 -11.92 5.01
C GLN A 95 56.13 -13.13 4.11
N ALA A 96 56.08 -12.83 2.79
CA ALA A 96 57.16 -12.93 1.78
C ALA A 96 57.07 -13.97 0.63
N ALA A 97 57.61 -13.52 -0.51
CA ALA A 97 57.50 -14.00 -1.89
C ALA A 97 58.57 -15.02 -2.36
N ALA A 98 58.32 -15.68 -3.50
CA ALA A 98 59.30 -16.13 -4.52
C ALA A 98 58.52 -16.68 -5.75
N ILE A 99 58.51 -16.09 -6.96
CA ILE A 99 59.51 -15.97 -8.05
C ILE A 99 60.02 -17.31 -8.64
N ALA A 100 59.40 -17.67 -9.78
CA ALA A 100 59.93 -18.03 -11.11
C ALA A 100 61.03 -19.11 -11.36
N ALA A 101 60.68 -19.96 -12.33
CA ALA A 101 61.44 -20.36 -13.55
C ALA A 101 62.50 -21.48 -13.53
N GLY A 102 62.44 -22.29 -14.60
CA GLY A 102 63.48 -23.22 -15.09
C GLY A 102 62.89 -24.40 -15.89
N THR A 103 62.49 -24.25 -17.16
CA THR A 103 63.25 -24.47 -18.43
C THR A 103 63.63 -25.91 -18.84
N ALA A 104 63.10 -26.29 -20.03
CA ALA A 104 63.69 -27.06 -21.15
C ALA A 104 63.96 -28.59 -20.93
N THR A 105 63.87 -29.53 -21.90
CA THR A 105 64.01 -29.48 -23.37
C THR A 105 63.62 -30.83 -24.05
N ALA A 106 63.25 -30.74 -25.35
CA ALA A 106 63.48 -31.66 -26.51
C ALA A 106 62.78 -33.06 -26.57
N ALA A 107 61.88 -33.37 -27.54
CA ALA A 107 62.03 -33.61 -29.01
C ALA A 107 62.74 -34.96 -29.32
N ALA A 108 62.34 -35.87 -30.23
CA ALA A 108 61.51 -35.85 -31.44
C ALA A 108 61.14 -37.30 -31.91
N ALA A 109 60.13 -37.44 -32.79
CA ALA A 109 60.12 -38.26 -34.04
C ALA A 109 58.74 -38.87 -34.42
N MET A 110 58.38 -38.70 -35.70
CA MET A 110 57.21 -39.18 -36.48
C MET A 110 57.73 -40.24 -37.52
N PRO A 111 56.92 -41.04 -38.30
CA PRO A 111 55.70 -40.60 -39.01
C PRO A 111 54.56 -41.60 -39.38
N SER A 112 53.45 -40.98 -39.82
CA SER A 112 52.47 -41.34 -40.88
C SER A 112 51.44 -42.48 -40.73
N THR A 113 50.15 -42.12 -40.77
CA THR A 113 49.13 -42.48 -41.79
C THR A 113 47.84 -41.65 -41.59
N THR A 114 47.15 -41.25 -42.66
CA THR A 114 45.92 -40.41 -42.75
C THR A 114 45.00 -40.99 -43.85
N PRO A 115 43.74 -40.54 -44.15
CA PRO A 115 42.66 -39.82 -43.42
C PRO A 115 41.24 -40.47 -43.73
N PRO A 116 40.02 -39.82 -43.72
CA PRO A 116 39.61 -38.45 -43.31
C PRO A 116 38.27 -38.26 -42.53
N ALA A 117 38.10 -37.02 -42.01
CA ALA A 117 36.91 -36.12 -42.09
C ALA A 117 36.15 -35.71 -40.80
N ALA A 118 35.92 -34.39 -40.72
CA ALA A 118 34.97 -33.60 -39.91
C ALA A 118 35.41 -33.03 -38.54
N ALA A 119 36.07 -31.86 -38.56
CA ALA A 119 36.06 -30.91 -37.45
C ALA A 119 36.29 -29.47 -37.95
N ALA A 120 35.20 -28.70 -38.06
CA ALA A 120 35.24 -27.23 -38.21
C ALA A 120 33.87 -26.66 -37.80
N SER A 121 33.65 -26.41 -36.50
CA SER A 121 32.52 -25.56 -36.03
C SER A 121 32.60 -25.05 -34.58
N GLY A 122 33.62 -25.40 -33.78
CA GLY A 122 33.67 -24.98 -32.36
C GLY A 122 34.23 -23.57 -32.10
N GLU A 123 35.25 -23.16 -32.88
CA GLU A 123 36.07 -22.00 -32.52
C GLU A 123 35.44 -20.66 -32.95
N ALA A 124 34.69 -20.66 -34.06
CA ALA A 124 33.93 -19.49 -34.53
C ALA A 124 32.72 -19.15 -33.62
N ALA A 125 32.09 -20.16 -33.01
CA ALA A 125 30.95 -19.96 -32.11
C ALA A 125 31.37 -19.39 -30.74
N ALA A 126 32.53 -19.81 -30.22
CA ALA A 126 33.07 -19.29 -28.96
C ALA A 126 33.53 -17.83 -29.10
N ALA A 127 34.15 -17.46 -30.23
CA ALA A 127 34.57 -16.09 -30.50
C ALA A 127 33.37 -15.13 -30.66
N ALA A 128 32.28 -15.57 -31.31
CA ALA A 128 31.06 -14.78 -31.46
C ALA A 128 30.33 -14.56 -30.13
N ALA A 129 30.30 -15.57 -29.25
CA ALA A 129 29.69 -15.45 -27.92
C ALA A 129 30.48 -14.51 -27.00
N ALA A 130 31.82 -14.51 -27.08
CA ALA A 130 32.66 -13.59 -26.32
C ALA A 130 32.47 -12.13 -26.77
N ALA A 131 32.38 -11.89 -28.08
CA ALA A 131 32.15 -10.55 -28.63
C ALA A 131 30.79 -9.98 -28.26
N LEU A 132 29.73 -10.81 -28.23
CA LEU A 132 28.38 -10.42 -27.78
C LEU A 132 28.32 -10.12 -26.27
N ALA A 133 29.08 -10.85 -25.45
CA ALA A 133 29.16 -10.58 -24.02
C ALA A 133 29.91 -9.27 -23.71
N GLU A 134 30.93 -8.95 -24.51
CA GLU A 134 31.70 -7.71 -24.36
C GLU A 134 30.88 -6.48 -24.80
N THR A 135 30.09 -6.59 -25.88
CA THR A 135 29.16 -5.53 -26.31
C THR A 135 28.02 -5.32 -25.31
N ALA A 136 27.42 -6.39 -24.78
CA ALA A 136 26.38 -6.27 -23.75
C ALA A 136 26.90 -5.64 -22.45
N LYS A 137 28.15 -5.91 -22.09
CA LYS A 137 28.80 -5.29 -20.92
C LYS A 137 29.04 -3.79 -21.14
N ALA A 138 29.51 -3.40 -22.33
CA ALA A 138 29.73 -1.99 -22.67
C ALA A 138 28.42 -1.18 -22.71
N GLU A 139 27.33 -1.77 -23.23
CA GLU A 139 26.00 -1.14 -23.21
C GLU A 139 25.44 -0.99 -21.79
N ALA A 140 25.63 -1.99 -20.92
CA ALA A 140 25.23 -1.93 -19.52
C ALA A 140 26.02 -0.87 -18.73
N GLU A 141 27.32 -0.73 -18.99
CA GLU A 141 28.15 0.31 -18.37
C GLU A 141 27.73 1.72 -18.85
N ALA A 142 27.42 1.89 -20.13
CA ALA A 142 26.93 3.17 -20.68
C ALA A 142 25.55 3.57 -20.13
N LEU A 143 24.63 2.62 -19.97
CA LEU A 143 23.32 2.85 -19.35
C LEU A 143 23.44 3.18 -17.86
N ALA A 144 24.38 2.54 -17.13
CA ALA A 144 24.65 2.84 -15.74
C ALA A 144 25.24 4.26 -15.55
N GLU A 145 26.10 4.70 -16.47
CA GLU A 145 26.70 6.03 -16.42
C GLU A 145 25.69 7.13 -16.76
N THR A 146 24.77 6.85 -17.70
CA THR A 146 23.65 7.75 -18.04
C THR A 146 22.67 7.88 -16.86
N ALA A 147 22.29 6.75 -16.24
CA ALA A 147 21.41 6.74 -15.06
C ALA A 147 22.05 7.49 -13.86
N LYS A 148 23.38 7.41 -13.71
CA LYS A 148 24.12 8.13 -12.66
C LYS A 148 24.14 9.64 -12.92
N ALA A 149 24.23 10.07 -14.19
CA ALA A 149 24.15 11.48 -14.55
C ALA A 149 22.74 12.06 -14.33
N GLU A 150 21.69 11.31 -14.65
CA GLU A 150 20.29 11.71 -14.42
C GLU A 150 19.94 11.76 -12.92
N ALA A 151 20.44 10.79 -12.14
CA ALA A 151 20.29 10.79 -10.68
C ALA A 151 21.02 11.97 -10.01
N ALA A 152 22.18 12.37 -10.53
CA ALA A 152 22.90 13.56 -10.07
C ALA A 152 22.14 14.85 -10.38
N ALA A 153 21.56 14.96 -11.58
CA ALA A 153 20.70 16.09 -11.96
C ALA A 153 19.43 16.17 -11.09
N ALA A 154 18.81 15.03 -10.78
CA ALA A 154 17.65 14.95 -9.88
C ALA A 154 18.00 15.35 -8.44
N ALA A 155 19.20 14.99 -7.95
CA ALA A 155 19.69 15.40 -6.64
C ALA A 155 19.95 16.91 -6.55
N GLU A 156 20.45 17.53 -7.64
CA GLU A 156 20.67 18.97 -7.72
C GLU A 156 19.34 19.75 -7.72
N VAL A 157 18.32 19.24 -8.42
CA VAL A 157 16.95 19.79 -8.39
C VAL A 157 16.28 19.61 -7.01
N ALA A 158 16.54 18.49 -6.32
CA ALA A 158 16.04 18.27 -4.96
C ALA A 158 16.69 19.22 -3.94
N ALA A 159 18.00 19.47 -4.06
CA ALA A 159 18.70 20.46 -3.24
C ALA A 159 18.20 21.89 -3.49
N ALA A 160 17.87 22.23 -4.74
CA ALA A 160 17.25 23.51 -5.09
C ALA A 160 15.82 23.66 -4.51
N LYS A 161 15.03 22.57 -4.45
CA LYS A 161 13.70 22.54 -3.79
C LYS A 161 13.79 22.78 -2.29
N GLU A 162 14.81 22.25 -1.62
CA GLU A 162 15.02 22.42 -0.17
C GLU A 162 15.45 23.86 0.17
N ALA A 163 16.23 24.50 -0.70
CA ALA A 163 16.59 25.91 -0.58
C ALA A 163 15.38 26.85 -0.84
N ALA A 164 14.57 26.57 -1.87
CA ALA A 164 13.39 27.38 -2.20
C ALA A 164 12.29 27.30 -1.11
N ALA A 165 12.10 26.12 -0.49
CA ALA A 165 11.16 25.93 0.62
C ALA A 165 11.56 26.71 1.89
N ALA A 166 12.84 27.03 2.06
CA ALA A 166 13.34 27.82 3.18
C ALA A 166 13.17 29.33 2.98
N GLU A 167 13.22 29.81 1.74
CA GLU A 167 13.10 31.24 1.39
C GLU A 167 11.63 31.72 1.36
N GLU A 168 10.70 30.86 0.93
CA GLU A 168 9.26 31.19 0.84
C GLU A 168 8.55 31.25 2.21
N ALA A 169 9.11 30.63 3.25
CA ALA A 169 8.62 30.75 4.62
C ALA A 169 8.74 32.17 5.21
N ALA A 170 9.51 33.06 4.57
CA ALA A 170 9.80 34.41 5.05
C ALA A 170 9.01 35.52 4.32
N ALA A 171 8.42 35.25 3.16
CA ALA A 171 7.73 36.25 2.34
C ALA A 171 6.20 36.20 2.56
N GLY A 172 5.70 37.00 3.52
CA GLY A 172 4.26 37.12 3.76
C GLY A 172 3.55 37.94 2.67
N VAL A 173 2.51 37.39 2.04
CA VAL A 173 1.57 38.10 1.13
C VAL A 173 0.19 37.37 1.10
N PRO A 174 -0.89 37.99 0.58
CA PRO A 174 -2.03 38.51 1.33
C PRO A 174 -3.27 37.59 1.36
N HIS A 175 -4.27 38.06 2.13
CA HIS A 175 -5.47 37.39 2.64
C HIS A 175 -6.36 36.57 1.67
N ALA A 176 -6.94 35.49 2.22
CA ALA A 176 -8.06 34.74 1.63
C ALA A 176 -9.39 35.28 2.18
N ASP A 177 -10.01 36.18 1.44
CA ASP A 177 -11.46 36.31 1.34
C ASP A 177 -11.76 36.46 -0.16
N ASP A 178 -12.71 35.68 -0.66
CA ASP A 178 -13.37 35.78 -1.97
C ASP A 178 -12.53 35.73 -3.26
N ASN A 179 -11.21 35.50 -3.20
CA ASN A 179 -10.43 35.41 -4.45
C ASN A 179 -10.68 34.05 -5.12
N GLU A 180 -11.69 33.97 -5.99
CA GLU A 180 -11.90 32.82 -6.87
C GLU A 180 -10.68 32.54 -7.77
N GLY A 181 -9.73 33.49 -7.85
CA GLY A 181 -8.53 33.40 -8.67
C GLY A 181 -8.90 33.35 -10.14
N SER A 182 -8.20 34.10 -10.98
CA SER A 182 -8.27 33.82 -12.41
C SER A 182 -7.49 32.52 -12.68
N PRO A 183 -7.79 31.77 -13.75
CA PRO A 183 -6.94 30.65 -14.17
C PRO A 183 -5.47 31.06 -14.41
N GLU A 184 -5.22 32.35 -14.68
CA GLU A 184 -3.87 32.91 -14.88
C GLU A 184 -3.05 32.92 -13.58
N ASP A 185 -3.69 33.00 -12.42
CA ASP A 185 -3.04 32.89 -11.10
C ASP A 185 -2.47 31.48 -10.83
N TYR A 186 -2.79 30.52 -11.69
CA TYR A 186 -2.43 29.12 -11.60
C TYR A 186 -1.65 28.62 -12.83
N ASP A 187 -0.98 29.52 -13.56
CA ASP A 187 -0.19 29.18 -14.75
C ASP A 187 0.88 28.09 -14.51
N TYR A 188 1.47 28.08 -13.31
CA TYR A 188 2.46 27.10 -12.88
C TYR A 188 1.90 25.68 -12.77
N VAL A 189 0.59 25.52 -12.55
CA VAL A 189 -0.06 24.22 -12.33
C VAL A 189 0.17 23.31 -13.53
N GLY A 190 0.09 23.83 -14.76
CA GLY A 190 0.33 23.03 -15.96
C GLY A 190 1.75 22.47 -16.04
N THR A 191 2.74 23.23 -15.57
CA THR A 191 4.13 22.76 -15.48
C THR A 191 4.26 21.68 -14.40
N GLN A 192 3.66 21.89 -13.22
CA GLN A 192 3.75 20.92 -12.13
C GLN A 192 3.04 19.60 -12.45
N VAL A 193 1.92 19.64 -13.17
CA VAL A 193 1.25 18.44 -13.68
C VAL A 193 2.21 17.60 -14.51
N LYS A 194 2.96 18.21 -15.44
CA LYS A 194 3.93 17.50 -16.29
C LYS A 194 5.08 16.91 -15.47
N VAL A 195 5.59 17.65 -14.48
CA VAL A 195 6.64 17.17 -13.58
C VAL A 195 6.16 15.93 -12.81
N VAL A 196 4.97 15.99 -12.20
CA VAL A 196 4.42 14.87 -11.43
C VAL A 196 4.15 13.66 -12.32
N LEU A 197 3.63 13.85 -13.53
CA LEU A 197 3.42 12.75 -14.49
C LEU A 197 4.75 12.08 -14.85
N ALA A 198 5.80 12.86 -15.13
CA ALA A 198 7.13 12.33 -15.41
C ALA A 198 7.72 11.57 -14.19
N GLU A 199 7.51 12.06 -12.97
CA GLU A 199 7.92 11.36 -11.75
C GLU A 199 7.20 10.01 -11.59
N ILE A 200 5.91 9.94 -11.93
CA ILE A 200 5.12 8.69 -11.90
C ILE A 200 5.60 7.71 -12.97
N GLU A 201 5.86 8.19 -14.19
CA GLU A 201 6.39 7.39 -15.30
C GLU A 201 7.77 6.80 -14.95
N ALA A 202 8.66 7.61 -14.40
CA ALA A 202 9.98 7.18 -13.96
C ALA A 202 9.89 6.12 -12.84
N ALA A 203 9.00 6.33 -11.86
CA ALA A 203 8.77 5.37 -10.78
C ALA A 203 8.21 4.03 -11.30
N ALA A 204 7.27 4.08 -12.25
CA ALA A 204 6.72 2.89 -12.89
C ALA A 204 7.79 2.12 -13.69
N ALA A 205 8.65 2.83 -14.43
CA ALA A 205 9.77 2.23 -15.16
C ALA A 205 10.78 1.56 -14.21
N ALA A 206 11.12 2.20 -13.09
CA ALA A 206 12.00 1.62 -12.08
C ALA A 206 11.38 0.36 -11.44
N ALA A 207 10.08 0.38 -11.13
CA ALA A 207 9.36 -0.77 -10.62
C ALA A 207 9.33 -1.92 -11.64
N ALA A 208 9.09 -1.63 -12.92
CA ALA A 208 9.12 -2.62 -14.00
C ALA A 208 10.48 -3.28 -14.15
N ALA A 209 11.56 -2.49 -14.09
CA ALA A 209 12.92 -2.99 -14.15
C ALA A 209 13.25 -3.91 -12.96
N ALA A 210 12.82 -3.55 -11.74
CA ALA A 210 13.02 -4.37 -10.55
C ALA A 210 12.21 -5.67 -10.56
N ALA A 211 10.98 -5.63 -11.07
CA ALA A 211 10.09 -6.78 -11.14
C ALA A 211 10.35 -7.70 -12.35
N GLY A 212 11.13 -7.25 -13.34
CA GLY A 212 11.35 -7.96 -14.60
C GLY A 212 10.07 -8.14 -15.44
N THR A 213 9.06 -7.31 -15.20
CA THR A 213 7.74 -7.37 -15.85
C THR A 213 7.20 -5.97 -16.10
N GLU A 214 6.25 -5.84 -17.03
CA GLU A 214 5.63 -4.55 -17.33
C GLU A 214 4.77 -4.08 -16.15
N VAL A 215 4.99 -2.83 -15.72
CA VAL A 215 4.18 -2.15 -14.71
C VAL A 215 3.37 -1.06 -15.41
N LYS A 216 2.04 -1.13 -15.29
CA LYS A 216 1.15 -0.09 -15.83
C LYS A 216 1.40 1.23 -15.09
N ILE A 217 1.44 2.33 -15.84
CA ILE A 217 1.56 3.67 -15.25
C ILE A 217 0.33 3.94 -14.37
N PRO A 218 0.52 4.23 -13.07
CA PRO A 218 -0.58 4.54 -12.16
C PRO A 218 -1.36 5.77 -12.61
N LEU A 219 -2.67 5.73 -12.38
CA LEU A 219 -3.55 6.88 -12.58
C LEU A 219 -3.21 7.99 -11.57
N LEU A 220 -2.94 9.20 -12.08
CA LEU A 220 -2.82 10.39 -11.24
C LEU A 220 -4.21 10.96 -10.90
N VAL A 221 -4.52 11.04 -9.60
CA VAL A 221 -5.65 11.82 -9.07
C VAL A 221 -5.12 13.10 -8.44
N ALA A 222 -5.44 14.24 -9.06
CA ALA A 222 -5.04 15.55 -8.54
C ALA A 222 -5.92 15.95 -7.35
N VAL A 223 -5.32 16.04 -6.16
CA VAL A 223 -6.02 16.35 -4.91
C VAL A 223 -6.18 17.86 -4.77
N SER A 224 -7.34 18.38 -5.15
CA SER A 224 -7.64 19.81 -5.25
C SER A 224 -8.32 20.41 -4.02
N LYS A 225 -8.48 19.66 -2.93
CA LYS A 225 -9.07 20.17 -1.69
C LYS A 225 -8.41 21.47 -1.23
N THR A 226 -9.20 22.39 -0.71
CA THR A 226 -8.78 23.74 -0.28
C THR A 226 -8.28 24.68 -1.38
N TYR A 227 -8.31 24.28 -2.66
CA TYR A 227 -8.03 25.15 -3.80
C TYR A 227 -9.31 25.54 -4.54
N PRO A 228 -9.41 26.74 -5.14
CA PRO A 228 -10.60 27.15 -5.87
C PRO A 228 -10.77 26.39 -7.19
N ALA A 229 -11.95 26.55 -7.82
CA ALA A 229 -12.25 25.93 -9.11
C ALA A 229 -11.30 26.36 -10.23
N ALA A 230 -10.76 27.59 -10.19
CA ALA A 230 -9.79 28.07 -11.16
C ALA A 230 -8.49 27.25 -11.20
N ALA A 231 -8.00 26.80 -10.03
CA ALA A 231 -6.83 25.92 -9.96
C ALA A 231 -7.12 24.55 -10.62
N VAL A 232 -8.32 24.01 -10.41
CA VAL A 232 -8.77 22.78 -11.06
C VAL A 232 -8.90 22.97 -12.57
N ALA A 233 -9.43 24.11 -13.02
CA ALA A 233 -9.52 24.44 -14.44
C ALA A 233 -8.13 24.52 -15.09
N ALA A 234 -7.13 25.09 -14.41
CA ALA A 234 -5.74 25.13 -14.90
C ALA A 234 -5.14 23.72 -15.03
N ALA A 235 -5.35 22.85 -14.04
CA ALA A 235 -4.93 21.45 -14.12
C ALA A 235 -5.66 20.68 -15.22
N ALA A 236 -6.96 20.94 -15.43
CA ALA A 236 -7.75 20.34 -16.50
C ALA A 236 -7.29 20.79 -17.89
N ALA A 237 -6.95 22.07 -18.05
CA ALA A 237 -6.36 22.61 -19.28
C ALA A 237 -4.99 21.98 -19.59
N ALA A 238 -4.28 21.48 -18.58
CA ALA A 238 -3.05 20.71 -18.73
C ALA A 238 -3.27 19.22 -19.07
N GLY A 239 -4.52 18.79 -19.24
CA GLY A 239 -4.90 17.44 -19.67
C GLY A 239 -5.35 16.50 -18.56
N LEU A 240 -5.38 16.93 -17.29
CA LEU A 240 -5.88 16.09 -16.20
C LEU A 240 -7.40 16.00 -16.21
N GLN A 241 -7.91 14.77 -16.02
CA GLN A 241 -9.35 14.51 -15.93
C GLN A 241 -9.80 14.08 -14.52
N HIS A 242 -8.88 13.56 -13.70
CA HIS A 242 -9.21 12.92 -12.42
C HIS A 242 -8.85 13.82 -11.25
N PHE A 243 -9.86 14.20 -10.46
CA PHE A 243 -9.72 15.13 -9.34
C PHE A 243 -10.24 14.53 -8.04
N GLY A 244 -9.47 14.67 -6.97
CA GLY A 244 -9.75 14.13 -5.64
C GLY A 244 -10.16 15.23 -4.66
N GLU A 245 -11.32 15.07 -4.04
CA GLU A 245 -11.82 15.97 -3.00
C GLU A 245 -12.03 15.26 -1.67
N ASN A 246 -11.72 15.96 -0.58
CA ASN A 246 -11.91 15.44 0.77
C ASN A 246 -13.30 15.75 1.33
N TYR A 247 -13.91 16.85 0.90
CA TYR A 247 -15.12 17.40 1.51
C TYR A 247 -16.27 17.38 0.50
N PRO A 248 -17.39 16.68 0.79
CA PRO A 248 -18.50 16.57 -0.15
C PRO A 248 -19.07 17.92 -0.61
N GLN A 249 -19.11 18.92 0.29
CA GLN A 249 -19.63 20.24 -0.05
C GLN A 249 -18.73 20.98 -1.04
N GLU A 250 -17.41 20.90 -0.85
CA GLU A 250 -16.43 21.49 -1.77
C GLU A 250 -16.50 20.85 -3.15
N LEU A 251 -16.61 19.51 -3.20
CA LEU A 251 -16.82 18.76 -4.45
C LEU A 251 -18.10 19.22 -5.16
N ILE A 252 -19.23 19.28 -4.44
CA ILE A 252 -20.51 19.76 -4.97
C ILE A 252 -20.37 21.18 -5.57
N ASP A 253 -19.66 22.08 -4.90
CA ASP A 253 -19.57 23.47 -5.37
C ASP A 253 -18.61 23.62 -6.55
N LYS A 254 -17.52 22.86 -6.61
CA LYS A 254 -16.61 22.81 -7.76
C LYS A 254 -17.26 22.17 -8.99
N SER A 255 -17.97 21.05 -8.80
CA SER A 255 -18.60 20.32 -9.91
C SER A 255 -19.65 21.15 -10.67
N LYS A 256 -20.26 22.17 -10.04
CA LYS A 256 -21.19 23.09 -10.72
C LYS A 256 -20.49 24.15 -11.58
N LYS A 257 -19.22 24.45 -11.27
CA LYS A 257 -18.44 25.53 -11.89
C LYS A 257 -17.52 25.02 -13.00
N LEU A 258 -17.35 23.72 -13.09
CA LEU A 258 -16.37 23.06 -13.96
C LEU A 258 -17.08 22.14 -14.96
N PRO A 259 -16.41 21.78 -16.07
CA PRO A 259 -16.97 20.87 -17.07
C PRO A 259 -17.42 19.53 -16.48
N ASP A 260 -18.51 19.00 -17.04
CA ASP A 260 -19.15 17.75 -16.62
C ASP A 260 -18.34 16.48 -16.98
N ASP A 261 -17.34 16.58 -17.85
CA ASP A 261 -16.47 15.47 -18.25
C ASP A 261 -15.32 15.20 -17.27
N LEU A 262 -15.15 16.05 -16.24
CA LEU A 262 -14.20 15.81 -15.16
C LEU A 262 -14.67 14.66 -14.26
N LYS A 263 -13.72 13.78 -13.91
CA LYS A 263 -13.96 12.60 -13.07
C LYS A 263 -13.63 12.92 -11.62
N TRP A 264 -14.67 13.10 -10.82
CA TRP A 264 -14.54 13.41 -9.40
C TRP A 264 -14.42 12.15 -8.53
N HIS A 265 -13.41 12.14 -7.67
CA HIS A 265 -13.16 11.11 -6.66
C HIS A 265 -13.40 11.74 -5.29
N LEU A 266 -14.32 11.17 -4.51
CA LEU A 266 -14.39 11.50 -3.08
C LEU A 266 -13.41 10.60 -2.32
N ILE A 267 -12.29 11.18 -1.90
CA ILE A 267 -11.20 10.46 -1.22
C ILE A 267 -11.16 10.71 0.29
N GLY A 268 -11.98 11.64 0.78
CA GLY A 268 -12.16 11.90 2.21
C GLY A 268 -13.39 11.18 2.77
N GLY A 269 -13.39 10.91 4.07
CA GLY A 269 -14.47 10.17 4.73
C GLY A 269 -15.85 10.76 4.47
N LEU A 270 -16.79 9.90 4.08
CA LEU A 270 -18.16 10.28 3.77
C LEU A 270 -19.09 10.01 4.95
N GLN A 271 -19.72 11.06 5.46
CA GLN A 271 -20.75 10.94 6.50
C GLN A 271 -22.10 10.57 5.87
N SER A 272 -22.86 9.70 6.53
CA SER A 272 -24.15 9.17 6.04
C SER A 272 -25.15 10.27 5.66
N ASN A 273 -25.20 11.37 6.42
CA ASN A 273 -26.08 12.51 6.14
C ASN A 273 -25.70 13.33 4.90
N LYS A 274 -24.49 13.14 4.35
CA LYS A 274 -24.02 13.82 3.13
C LYS A 274 -24.19 12.98 1.86
N VAL A 275 -24.36 11.67 1.97
CA VAL A 275 -24.47 10.73 0.83
C VAL A 275 -25.51 11.18 -0.19
N ARG A 276 -26.77 11.36 0.25
CA ARG A 276 -27.87 11.77 -0.65
C ARG A 276 -27.58 13.09 -1.36
N ALA A 277 -27.06 14.08 -0.64
CA ALA A 277 -26.78 15.39 -1.20
C ALA A 277 -25.67 15.32 -2.25
N LEU A 278 -24.61 14.55 -1.98
CA LEU A 278 -23.50 14.33 -2.89
C LEU A 278 -23.97 13.65 -4.18
N LEU A 279 -24.62 12.49 -4.08
CA LEU A 279 -25.03 11.72 -5.27
C LEU A 279 -26.03 12.46 -6.15
N LYS A 280 -26.94 13.23 -5.54
CA LYS A 280 -27.93 14.02 -6.29
C LYS A 280 -27.33 15.25 -6.98
N LYS A 281 -26.35 15.91 -6.34
CA LYS A 281 -25.80 17.19 -6.84
C LYS A 281 -24.56 17.01 -7.71
N VAL A 282 -23.97 15.82 -7.74
CA VAL A 282 -22.77 15.52 -8.52
C VAL A 282 -23.07 14.32 -9.43
N PRO A 283 -23.78 14.56 -10.55
CA PRO A 283 -24.19 13.49 -11.47
C PRO A 283 -22.99 12.74 -12.08
N HIS A 284 -21.85 13.42 -12.24
CA HIS A 284 -20.61 12.86 -12.78
C HIS A 284 -19.60 12.42 -11.71
N LEU A 285 -20.06 12.13 -10.48
CA LEU A 285 -19.21 11.52 -9.46
C LEU A 285 -18.69 10.18 -10.00
N HIS A 286 -17.37 10.08 -10.15
CA HIS A 286 -16.70 8.94 -10.75
C HIS A 286 -16.51 7.82 -9.73
N SER A 287 -15.99 8.15 -8.55
CA SER A 287 -15.70 7.16 -7.50
C SER A 287 -15.87 7.72 -6.08
N VAL A 288 -16.20 6.85 -5.14
CA VAL A 288 -16.04 7.07 -3.70
C VAL A 288 -14.99 6.10 -3.17
N ASP A 289 -13.84 6.63 -2.79
CA ASP A 289 -12.68 5.80 -2.45
C ASP A 289 -12.57 5.53 -0.94
N SER A 290 -13.49 6.10 -0.16
CA SER A 290 -13.45 6.14 1.30
C SER A 290 -14.45 5.20 1.98
N VAL A 291 -14.91 4.13 1.31
CA VAL A 291 -15.92 3.23 1.90
C VAL A 291 -15.26 2.37 2.97
N ASP A 292 -15.66 2.52 4.23
CA ASP A 292 -15.01 1.86 5.37
C ASP A 292 -15.96 1.08 6.28
N SER A 293 -17.24 0.94 5.89
CA SER A 293 -18.25 0.21 6.66
C SER A 293 -19.38 -0.31 5.77
N GLU A 294 -20.02 -1.39 6.22
CA GLU A 294 -21.21 -1.98 5.59
C GLU A 294 -22.37 -0.98 5.52
N ASP A 295 -22.64 -0.27 6.62
CA ASP A 295 -23.69 0.76 6.68
C ASP A 295 -23.51 1.84 5.60
N LEU A 296 -22.27 2.27 5.36
CA LEU A 296 -21.97 3.26 4.32
C LEU A 296 -22.13 2.66 2.92
N ALA A 297 -21.68 1.43 2.70
CA ALA A 297 -21.85 0.73 1.42
C ALA A 297 -23.34 0.56 1.06
N LEU A 298 -24.14 0.01 1.97
CA LEU A 298 -25.58 -0.21 1.78
C LEU A 298 -26.34 1.11 1.58
N LEU A 299 -25.93 2.19 2.27
CA LEU A 299 -26.53 3.51 2.07
C LEU A 299 -26.17 4.12 0.71
N LEU A 300 -24.92 3.98 0.28
CA LEU A 300 -24.46 4.42 -1.03
C LEU A 300 -25.20 3.68 -2.14
N ASP A 301 -25.31 2.35 -2.03
CA ASP A 301 -26.05 1.50 -2.96
C ASP A 301 -27.50 1.96 -3.09
N LYS A 302 -28.22 2.04 -1.97
CA LYS A 302 -29.62 2.47 -1.93
C LYS A 302 -29.86 3.83 -2.57
N GLU A 303 -29.01 4.82 -2.29
CA GLU A 303 -29.18 6.17 -2.83
C GLU A 303 -28.70 6.28 -4.29
N ALA A 304 -27.70 5.49 -4.73
CA ALA A 304 -27.30 5.38 -6.13
C ALA A 304 -28.38 4.68 -6.97
N GLY A 305 -28.98 3.60 -6.45
CA GLY A 305 -30.05 2.85 -7.11
C GLY A 305 -31.31 3.68 -7.34
N LYS A 306 -31.69 4.54 -6.39
CA LYS A 306 -32.78 5.54 -6.59
C LYS A 306 -32.53 6.48 -7.76
N LEU A 307 -31.28 6.71 -8.12
CA LEU A 307 -30.87 7.57 -9.23
C LEU A 307 -30.58 6.78 -10.51
N GLY A 308 -30.71 5.44 -10.49
CA GLY A 308 -30.36 4.58 -11.62
C GLY A 308 -28.88 4.62 -11.98
N ARG A 309 -28.01 4.91 -11.01
CA ARG A 309 -26.56 5.05 -11.21
C ARG A 309 -25.83 3.81 -10.74
N ARG A 310 -24.75 3.44 -11.46
CA ARG A 310 -23.74 2.54 -10.94
C ARG A 310 -22.50 3.32 -10.54
N LEU A 311 -22.15 3.29 -9.25
CA LEU A 311 -21.08 4.09 -8.67
C LEU A 311 -19.85 3.24 -8.38
N ARG A 312 -18.67 3.67 -8.85
CA ARG A 312 -17.41 3.02 -8.50
C ARG A 312 -17.09 3.28 -7.03
N VAL A 313 -16.59 2.27 -6.34
CA VAL A 313 -16.15 2.40 -4.96
C VAL A 313 -14.84 1.66 -4.72
N LEU A 314 -14.01 2.24 -3.85
CA LEU A 314 -12.89 1.55 -3.22
C LEU A 314 -13.16 1.39 -1.72
N VAL A 315 -12.71 0.27 -1.17
CA VAL A 315 -12.72 0.03 0.27
C VAL A 315 -11.50 0.69 0.90
N GLN A 316 -11.71 1.62 1.83
CA GLN A 316 -10.64 2.24 2.58
C GLN A 316 -10.19 1.32 3.71
N VAL A 317 -8.89 1.00 3.74
CA VAL A 317 -8.27 0.11 4.72
C VAL A 317 -7.27 0.91 5.54
N ASN A 318 -7.31 0.73 6.86
CA ASN A 318 -6.33 1.31 7.76
C ASN A 318 -5.09 0.41 7.86
N ALA A 319 -4.35 0.30 6.76
CA ALA A 319 -3.16 -0.57 6.69
C ALA A 319 -2.02 -0.12 7.62
N GLY A 320 -2.06 1.12 8.13
CA GLY A 320 -1.08 1.65 9.09
C GLY A 320 -1.37 1.28 10.55
N GLY A 321 -2.55 0.73 10.87
CA GLY A 321 -2.89 0.31 12.24
C GLY A 321 -3.09 1.44 13.24
N ASP A 322 -3.31 2.67 12.78
CA ASP A 322 -3.52 3.83 13.65
C ASP A 322 -5.01 4.00 13.98
N PRO A 323 -5.48 3.74 15.22
CA PRO A 323 -6.90 3.81 15.56
C PRO A 323 -7.51 5.21 15.43
N GLN A 324 -6.70 6.26 15.26
CA GLN A 324 -7.18 7.61 15.01
C GLN A 324 -7.48 7.88 13.53
N LYS A 325 -7.04 6.99 12.63
CA LYS A 325 -7.29 7.09 11.20
C LYS A 325 -8.53 6.29 10.77
N ARG A 326 -9.13 6.75 9.68
CA ARG A 326 -10.28 6.11 9.03
C ARG A 326 -9.86 4.89 8.20
N GLY A 327 -10.83 4.05 7.89
CA GLY A 327 -10.65 2.81 7.16
C GLY A 327 -10.95 1.59 8.03
N VAL A 328 -11.24 0.47 7.38
CA VAL A 328 -11.41 -0.83 8.03
C VAL A 328 -10.18 -1.13 8.89
N LEU A 329 -10.41 -1.48 10.15
CA LEU A 329 -9.37 -1.78 11.14
C LEU A 329 -9.82 -2.91 12.05
N GLY A 330 -9.06 -4.00 12.05
CA GLY A 330 -9.19 -5.12 12.99
C GLY A 330 -8.24 -4.98 14.18
N SER A 331 -8.20 -6.01 15.04
CA SER A 331 -7.27 -6.04 16.19
C SER A 331 -5.80 -6.19 15.79
N ASP A 332 -5.56 -6.74 14.60
CA ASP A 332 -4.26 -6.92 13.96
C ASP A 332 -4.40 -6.87 12.43
N TRP A 333 -3.29 -7.04 11.72
CA TRP A 333 -3.31 -7.04 10.25
C TRP A 333 -4.14 -8.19 9.66
N PRO A 334 -3.99 -9.47 10.06
CA PRO A 334 -4.84 -10.55 9.56
C PRO A 334 -6.35 -10.28 9.72
N SER A 335 -6.76 -9.75 10.87
CA SER A 335 -8.15 -9.36 11.11
C SER A 335 -8.57 -8.17 10.23
N THR A 336 -7.71 -7.17 10.05
CA THR A 336 -7.97 -6.02 9.17
C THR A 336 -8.13 -6.45 7.70
N LEU A 337 -7.26 -7.35 7.23
CA LEU A 337 -7.31 -7.94 5.90
C LEU A 337 -8.63 -8.68 5.70
N GLN A 338 -9.02 -9.55 6.64
CA GLN A 338 -10.27 -10.31 6.53
C GLN A 338 -11.49 -9.37 6.48
N LEU A 339 -11.57 -8.38 7.37
CA LEU A 339 -12.69 -7.42 7.38
C LEU A 339 -12.76 -6.61 6.08
N ALA A 340 -11.62 -6.27 5.47
CA ALA A 340 -11.60 -5.57 4.18
C ALA A 340 -12.12 -6.46 3.04
N LEU A 341 -11.78 -7.75 3.05
CA LEU A 341 -12.33 -8.74 2.10
C LEU A 341 -13.83 -8.96 2.31
N ASP A 342 -14.28 -9.07 3.56
CA ASP A 342 -15.70 -9.26 3.89
C ASP A 342 -16.54 -8.07 3.37
N LEU A 343 -16.06 -6.84 3.58
CA LEU A 343 -16.72 -5.64 3.04
C LEU A 343 -16.70 -5.60 1.51
N ALA A 344 -15.60 -6.02 0.87
CA ALA A 344 -15.54 -6.12 -0.58
C ALA A 344 -16.54 -7.15 -1.13
N LEU A 345 -16.66 -8.32 -0.49
CA LEU A 345 -17.64 -9.34 -0.83
C LEU A 345 -19.07 -8.83 -0.68
N LEU A 346 -19.40 -8.16 0.43
CA LEU A 346 -20.71 -7.54 0.62
C LEU A 346 -21.03 -6.54 -0.50
N ILE A 347 -20.06 -5.71 -0.91
CA ILE A 347 -20.28 -4.77 -2.03
C ILE A 347 -20.55 -5.54 -3.33
N VAL A 348 -19.82 -6.62 -3.59
CA VAL A 348 -19.97 -7.39 -4.82
C VAL A 348 -21.27 -8.19 -4.86
N GLU A 349 -21.67 -8.78 -3.73
CA GLU A 349 -22.79 -9.72 -3.65
C GLU A 349 -24.14 -9.05 -3.36
N GLU A 350 -24.13 -7.91 -2.64
CA GLU A 350 -25.36 -7.28 -2.14
C GLU A 350 -25.62 -5.86 -2.69
N CYS A 351 -24.64 -5.21 -3.32
CA CYS A 351 -24.79 -3.82 -3.81
C CYS A 351 -24.85 -3.70 -5.34
N ASP A 352 -26.04 -3.89 -5.93
CA ASP A 352 -26.28 -3.81 -7.39
C ASP A 352 -25.87 -2.46 -8.04
N SER A 353 -26.02 -1.38 -7.27
CA SER A 353 -25.77 -0.01 -7.72
C SER A 353 -24.34 0.45 -7.45
N LEU A 354 -23.51 -0.42 -6.87
CA LEU A 354 -22.08 -0.18 -6.70
C LEU A 354 -21.26 -1.03 -7.68
N ILE A 355 -20.04 -0.57 -7.94
CA ILE A 355 -19.02 -1.29 -8.70
C ILE A 355 -17.77 -1.28 -7.83
N PHE A 356 -17.50 -2.41 -7.17
CA PHE A 356 -16.25 -2.60 -6.46
C PHE A 356 -15.08 -2.54 -7.46
N ARG A 357 -14.07 -1.71 -7.15
CA ARG A 357 -12.87 -1.59 -7.99
C ARG A 357 -11.56 -1.93 -7.28
N GLY A 358 -11.56 -1.98 -5.94
CA GLY A 358 -10.36 -2.31 -5.18
C GLY A 358 -10.29 -1.59 -3.84
N PHE A 359 -9.07 -1.26 -3.43
CA PHE A 359 -8.80 -0.77 -2.08
C PHE A 359 -8.04 0.56 -2.08
N MET A 360 -8.20 1.31 -1.01
CA MET A 360 -7.52 2.58 -0.77
C MET A 360 -6.88 2.57 0.61
N THR A 361 -5.69 3.18 0.76
CA THR A 361 -5.11 3.45 2.07
C THR A 361 -4.48 4.84 2.16
N VAL A 362 -4.44 5.38 3.36
CA VAL A 362 -3.66 6.57 3.72
C VAL A 362 -2.55 6.15 4.67
N ALA A 363 -1.36 5.95 4.11
CA ALA A 363 -0.19 5.51 4.85
C ALA A 363 0.21 6.48 5.99
N PRO A 364 0.90 5.97 7.03
CA PRO A 364 1.68 6.79 7.96
C PRO A 364 2.64 7.75 7.22
N GLN A 365 3.04 8.85 7.87
CA GLN A 365 4.02 9.78 7.28
C GLN A 365 5.46 9.28 7.43
N GLU A 366 5.70 8.43 8.42
CA GLU A 366 7.00 7.81 8.65
C GLU A 366 7.23 6.75 7.56
N ALA A 367 8.39 6.77 6.92
CA ALA A 367 8.68 6.03 5.71
C ALA A 367 8.61 4.51 5.90
N THR A 368 9.17 3.97 6.99
CA THR A 368 9.16 2.52 7.23
C THR A 368 7.75 2.00 7.50
N ALA A 369 6.94 2.74 8.25
CA ALA A 369 5.55 2.43 8.50
C ALA A 369 4.67 2.62 7.25
N ALA A 370 5.04 3.54 6.34
CA ALA A 370 4.40 3.67 5.04
C ALA A 370 4.67 2.46 4.14
N GLU A 371 5.93 2.02 4.05
CA GLU A 371 6.31 0.81 3.30
C GLU A 371 5.63 -0.44 3.85
N GLU A 372 5.55 -0.59 5.18
CA GLU A 372 4.80 -1.69 5.79
C GLU A 372 3.31 -1.64 5.40
N ALA A 373 2.70 -0.45 5.42
CA ALA A 373 1.32 -0.29 4.97
C ALA A 373 1.14 -0.63 3.48
N PHE A 374 2.10 -0.30 2.61
CA PHE A 374 2.03 -0.66 1.18
C PHE A 374 2.22 -2.15 0.95
N THR A 375 3.10 -2.80 1.70
CA THR A 375 3.27 -4.27 1.70
C THR A 375 1.97 -4.96 2.05
N ARG A 376 1.32 -4.51 3.14
CA ARG A 376 -0.01 -5.00 3.56
C ARG A 376 -1.06 -4.82 2.46
N MET A 377 -1.08 -3.69 1.77
CA MET A 377 -2.02 -3.50 0.64
C MET A 377 -1.74 -4.45 -0.55
N ALA A 378 -0.48 -4.75 -0.84
CA ALA A 378 -0.11 -5.73 -1.86
C ALA A 378 -0.54 -7.16 -1.48
N GLU A 379 -0.41 -7.53 -0.19
CA GLU A 379 -0.95 -8.79 0.35
C GLU A 379 -2.47 -8.85 0.21
N LEU A 380 -3.17 -7.76 0.57
CA LEU A 380 -4.63 -7.67 0.43
C LEU A 380 -5.08 -7.81 -1.03
N LYS A 381 -4.40 -7.15 -1.98
CA LYS A 381 -4.66 -7.32 -3.41
C LYS A 381 -4.50 -8.78 -3.83
N THR A 382 -3.44 -9.44 -3.37
CA THR A 382 -3.19 -10.85 -3.67
C THR A 382 -4.32 -11.74 -3.12
N ALA A 383 -4.73 -11.52 -1.87
CA ALA A 383 -5.82 -12.25 -1.24
C ALA A 383 -7.17 -12.02 -1.93
N ALA A 384 -7.46 -10.77 -2.33
CA ALA A 384 -8.67 -10.42 -3.06
C ALA A 384 -8.73 -11.06 -4.45
N LEU A 385 -7.61 -11.08 -5.19
CA LEU A 385 -7.53 -11.72 -6.50
C LEU A 385 -7.56 -13.26 -6.43
N ALA A 386 -7.26 -13.85 -5.27
CA ALA A 386 -7.43 -15.28 -5.03
C ALA A 386 -8.89 -15.67 -4.75
N ASN A 387 -9.77 -14.71 -4.49
CA ASN A 387 -11.20 -14.94 -4.33
C ASN A 387 -11.90 -14.83 -5.70
N ASP A 388 -12.55 -15.91 -6.14
CA ASP A 388 -13.20 -15.96 -7.45
C ASP A 388 -14.34 -14.94 -7.60
N THR A 389 -15.18 -14.76 -6.58
CA THR A 389 -16.28 -13.78 -6.60
C THR A 389 -15.75 -12.36 -6.84
N ILE A 390 -14.71 -11.95 -6.10
CA ILE A 390 -14.09 -10.64 -6.29
C ILE A 390 -13.46 -10.55 -7.68
N ARG A 391 -12.67 -11.54 -8.08
CA ARG A 391 -11.97 -11.56 -9.37
C ARG A 391 -12.92 -11.46 -10.56
N GLU A 392 -14.02 -12.21 -10.53
CA GLU A 392 -15.05 -12.18 -11.58
C GLU A 392 -15.79 -10.85 -11.61
N SER A 393 -16.06 -10.24 -10.45
CA SER A 393 -16.74 -8.94 -10.35
C SER A 393 -15.98 -7.79 -11.02
N LEU A 394 -14.65 -7.90 -11.13
CA LEU A 394 -13.81 -6.90 -11.79
C LEU A 394 -13.99 -6.89 -13.31
N GLY A 395 -14.60 -7.94 -13.89
CA GLY A 395 -14.92 -8.00 -15.32
C GLY A 395 -13.69 -8.02 -16.24
N GLY A 396 -12.56 -8.55 -15.76
CA GLY A 396 -11.29 -8.58 -16.49
C GLY A 396 -10.45 -7.31 -16.40
N GLU A 397 -10.91 -6.30 -15.65
CA GLU A 397 -10.06 -5.16 -15.28
C GLU A 397 -9.17 -5.49 -14.08
N ASP A 398 -8.08 -4.72 -13.92
CA ASP A 398 -7.19 -4.87 -12.78
C ASP A 398 -7.84 -4.35 -11.50
N LEU A 399 -7.52 -5.02 -10.38
CA LEU A 399 -7.87 -4.50 -9.06
C LEU A 399 -7.07 -3.23 -8.77
N GLU A 400 -7.78 -2.15 -8.44
CA GLU A 400 -7.22 -0.85 -8.13
C GLU A 400 -6.63 -0.81 -6.71
N LEU A 401 -5.42 -0.28 -6.60
CA LEU A 401 -4.80 0.10 -5.33
C LEU A 401 -4.55 1.61 -5.33
N SER A 402 -5.42 2.34 -4.63
CA SER A 402 -5.25 3.77 -4.40
C SER A 402 -4.36 3.99 -3.18
N MET A 403 -3.07 4.21 -3.43
CA MET A 403 -2.06 4.46 -2.39
C MET A 403 -0.86 5.23 -2.94
N GLY A 404 -0.21 6.01 -2.08
CA GLY A 404 0.86 6.92 -2.45
C GLY A 404 0.37 8.35 -2.70
N MET A 405 1.15 9.29 -2.19
CA MET A 405 0.99 10.73 -2.24
C MET A 405 2.33 11.37 -2.63
N SER A 406 2.42 12.70 -2.62
CA SER A 406 3.60 13.45 -3.07
C SER A 406 4.96 13.00 -2.49
N ARG A 407 4.99 12.37 -1.31
CA ARG A 407 6.25 12.01 -0.61
C ARG A 407 6.62 10.53 -0.73
N ASP A 408 5.65 9.68 -1.05
CA ASP A 408 5.73 8.23 -0.93
C ASP A 408 5.17 7.52 -2.18
N MET A 409 4.85 8.25 -3.25
CA MET A 409 4.32 7.66 -4.49
C MET A 409 5.32 6.68 -5.11
N GLN A 410 6.62 6.96 -5.09
CA GLN A 410 7.64 6.08 -5.65
C GLN A 410 7.64 4.72 -4.94
N ALA A 411 7.62 4.73 -3.60
CA ALA A 411 7.52 3.51 -2.80
C ALA A 411 6.18 2.80 -3.03
N ALA A 412 5.07 3.53 -3.08
CA ALA A 412 3.76 2.96 -3.35
C ALA A 412 3.66 2.27 -4.72
N ILE A 413 4.28 2.86 -5.76
CA ILE A 413 4.32 2.30 -7.12
C ILE A 413 5.14 1.02 -7.16
N ALA A 414 6.29 0.99 -6.46
CA ALA A 414 7.09 -0.24 -6.31
C ALA A 414 6.30 -1.38 -5.64
N HIS A 415 5.29 -1.05 -4.82
CA HIS A 415 4.39 -2.01 -4.17
C HIS A 415 3.08 -2.24 -4.95
N GLY A 416 3.00 -1.79 -6.21
CA GLY A 416 1.88 -2.09 -7.10
C GLY A 416 0.68 -1.13 -7.00
N SER A 417 0.89 0.11 -6.56
CA SER A 417 -0.12 1.17 -6.66
C SER A 417 -0.58 1.34 -8.12
N THR A 418 -1.89 1.42 -8.33
CA THR A 418 -2.50 1.70 -9.63
C THR A 418 -3.08 3.10 -9.70
N GLN A 419 -3.13 3.81 -8.56
CA GLN A 419 -3.64 5.15 -8.45
C GLN A 419 -2.89 5.91 -7.36
N VAL A 420 -2.28 7.04 -7.72
CA VAL A 420 -1.56 7.93 -6.78
C VAL A 420 -2.29 9.26 -6.63
N ARG A 421 -2.28 9.81 -5.42
CA ARG A 421 -3.08 10.99 -5.06
C ARG A 421 -2.18 12.15 -4.69
N VAL A 422 -1.97 13.08 -5.61
CA VAL A 422 -0.98 14.16 -5.47
C VAL A 422 -1.68 15.52 -5.38
N GLY A 423 -1.33 16.31 -4.35
CA GLY A 423 -1.91 17.64 -4.13
C GLY A 423 -0.85 18.72 -4.12
N THR A 424 -0.07 18.79 -3.04
CA THR A 424 0.94 19.85 -2.82
C THR A 424 1.99 19.97 -3.93
N ALA A 425 2.38 18.87 -4.58
CA ALA A 425 3.32 18.95 -5.70
C ALA A 425 2.70 19.59 -6.95
N ILE A 426 1.36 19.55 -7.12
CA ILE A 426 0.65 20.15 -8.26
C ILE A 426 0.25 21.60 -7.96
N PHE A 427 -0.36 21.84 -6.80
CA PHE A 427 -1.00 23.11 -6.45
C PHE A 427 -0.18 23.95 -5.45
N GLY A 428 1.06 23.56 -5.15
CA GLY A 428 1.94 24.28 -4.23
C GLY A 428 1.54 24.16 -2.75
N ALA A 429 2.14 25.01 -1.90
CA ALA A 429 1.78 25.09 -0.49
C ALA A 429 0.38 25.68 -0.30
N ARG A 430 -0.35 25.17 0.70
CA ARG A 430 -1.69 25.66 1.00
C ARG A 430 -1.62 27.03 1.66
N ILE A 431 -2.51 27.93 1.28
CA ILE A 431 -2.83 29.10 2.09
C ILE A 431 -3.59 28.61 3.34
N ARG A 432 -2.87 28.34 4.44
CA ARG A 432 -3.52 28.08 5.74
C ARG A 432 -3.93 29.41 6.35
N VAL A 433 -5.23 29.72 6.33
CA VAL A 433 -5.77 30.79 7.18
C VAL A 433 -5.56 30.39 8.64
N LYS A 434 -4.66 31.08 9.35
CA LYS A 434 -4.54 30.96 10.81
C LYS A 434 -5.77 31.61 11.45
N GLY A 435 -6.67 30.77 11.99
CA GLY A 435 -7.52 31.11 13.13
C GLY A 435 -8.71 32.03 12.86
N SER A 436 -9.86 31.44 12.60
CA SER A 436 -11.16 32.00 12.95
C SER A 436 -11.31 32.00 14.49
N SER A 437 -10.72 32.97 15.19
CA SER A 437 -11.18 33.31 16.54
C SER A 437 -12.35 34.26 16.40
N SER A 438 -13.53 33.79 16.79
CA SER A 438 -14.77 34.53 17.03
C SER A 438 -14.56 36.03 17.30
N PHE A 439 -14.84 36.88 16.31
CA PHE A 439 -15.04 38.31 16.54
C PHE A 439 -16.54 38.62 16.48
N ASN A 440 -17.05 39.04 17.62
CA ASN A 440 -18.42 39.48 17.81
C ASN A 440 -18.61 40.79 17.02
N LEU A 441 -19.49 40.77 16.03
CA LEU A 441 -19.76 41.89 15.14
C LEU A 441 -20.70 42.88 15.86
N THR A 442 -20.19 43.62 16.84
CA THR A 442 -20.87 44.82 17.36
C THR A 442 -19.83 45.77 17.95
N VAL A 443 -20.01 47.06 17.63
CA VAL A 443 -19.27 48.24 18.13
C VAL A 443 -18.05 48.66 17.31
N LEU A 444 -18.32 49.41 16.23
CA LEU A 444 -17.58 50.64 15.89
C LEU A 444 -18.42 51.49 14.92
N LYS A 445 -19.52 52.04 15.48
CA LYS A 445 -20.13 53.29 15.03
C LYS A 445 -20.19 54.19 16.27
N ALA A 446 -19.07 54.88 16.52
CA ALA A 446 -18.92 56.09 17.34
C ALA A 446 -17.50 56.12 17.89
N ILE A 447 -16.62 56.87 17.22
CA ILE A 447 -15.74 57.93 17.75
C ILE A 447 -15.24 58.69 16.52
#